data_AF-A0A0H3I993-F1
#
_entry.id   AF-A0A0H3I993-F1
#
_cell.length_a   1.000
_cell.length_b   1.000
_cell.length_c   1.000
_cell.angle_alpha   90.00
_cell.angle_beta   90.00
_cell.angle_gamma   90.00
#
_symmetry.space_group_name_H-M   'P 1'
#
loop_
_entity.id
_entity.type
_entity.pdbx_description
1 polymer ?
#
loop_
_entity_poly.entity_id
_entity_poly.type
_entity_poly.pdbx_seq_one_letter_code
_entity_poly.pdbx_strand_id
1 'polypeptide(L)'
;MIKLTKTELRNLSLSDYSVSSMTLSEDRKTIVLHTDGATLFSMRAVKDIFRYCELIIVSTNEIKISRYYHEEEKWVNNIVGEILKDVCELLIDDDIFLRGFGLTTGMWLEVKISNPTEVTAILN
;
A
#
# COMPACT_ATOMS: atom_id res chain seq x y z
N MET A 1 -18.07 5.98 -6.73
CA MET A 1 -17.48 5.64 -5.43
C MET A 1 -17.79 4.19 -5.12
N ILE A 2 -16.80 3.32 -5.27
CA ILE A 2 -16.94 1.87 -5.00
C ILE A 2 -16.13 1.56 -3.75
N LYS A 3 -16.76 0.90 -2.76
CA LYS A 3 -16.08 0.34 -1.59
C LYS A 3 -15.92 -1.17 -1.80
N LEU A 4 -14.68 -1.66 -1.72
CA LEU A 4 -14.36 -3.06 -1.95
C LEU A 4 -14.53 -3.91 -0.68
N THR A 5 -14.93 -5.17 -0.85
CA THR A 5 -14.88 -6.24 0.17
C THR A 5 -13.45 -6.79 0.33
N LYS A 6 -13.17 -7.55 1.41
CA LYS A 6 -11.85 -8.19 1.62
C LYS A 6 -11.41 -9.05 0.42
N THR A 7 -12.35 -9.77 -0.21
CA THR A 7 -12.05 -10.61 -1.37
C THR A 7 -11.74 -9.78 -2.62
N GLU A 8 -12.46 -8.68 -2.84
CA GLU A 8 -12.22 -7.79 -3.99
C GLU A 8 -10.92 -7.00 -3.84
N LEU A 9 -10.55 -6.64 -2.61
CA LEU A 9 -9.28 -5.98 -2.30
C LEU A 9 -8.08 -6.82 -2.76
N ARG A 10 -8.15 -8.16 -2.70
CA ARG A 10 -7.07 -9.04 -3.21
C ARG A 10 -6.81 -8.90 -4.71
N ASN A 11 -7.77 -8.35 -5.44
CA ASN A 11 -7.67 -8.12 -6.88
C ASN A 11 -7.34 -6.66 -7.22
N LEU A 12 -7.11 -5.81 -6.22
CA LEU A 12 -6.70 -4.42 -6.42
C LEU A 12 -5.20 -4.36 -6.72
N SER A 13 -4.82 -3.58 -7.73
CA SER A 13 -3.42 -3.27 -8.04
C SER A 13 -3.23 -1.78 -8.25
N LEU A 14 -2.09 -1.31 -7.77
CA LEU A 14 -1.64 0.09 -7.82
C LEU A 14 -0.34 0.26 -8.62
N SER A 15 0.23 -0.84 -9.17
CA SER A 15 1.60 -0.93 -9.69
C SER A 15 1.93 -0.01 -10.86
N ASP A 16 0.92 0.36 -11.65
CA ASP A 16 1.07 1.19 -12.85
C ASP A 16 0.72 2.67 -12.59
N TYR A 17 0.48 3.04 -11.33
CA TYR A 17 -0.05 4.35 -10.95
C TYR A 17 0.87 5.05 -9.94
N SER A 18 0.93 6.38 -10.04
CA SER A 18 1.72 7.22 -9.15
C SER A 18 1.01 7.37 -7.80
N VAL A 19 1.78 7.33 -6.72
CA VAL A 19 1.27 7.74 -5.40
C VAL A 19 1.31 9.27 -5.33
N SER A 20 0.14 9.88 -5.20
CA SER A 20 0.04 11.33 -5.04
C SER A 20 0.31 11.75 -3.59
N SER A 21 -0.06 10.90 -2.62
CA SER A 21 0.33 11.07 -1.22
C SER A 21 0.16 9.77 -0.45
N MET A 22 0.96 9.62 0.61
CA MET A 22 0.78 8.59 1.63
C MET A 22 0.96 9.25 2.99
N THR A 23 0.10 8.95 3.95
CA THR A 23 0.27 9.36 5.34
C THR A 23 0.30 8.14 6.24
N LEU A 24 1.13 8.22 7.29
CA LEU A 24 1.15 7.29 8.40
C LEU A 24 0.81 8.09 9.65
N SER A 25 -0.21 7.67 10.40
CA SER A 25 -0.60 8.33 11.64
C SER A 25 0.53 8.32 12.68
N GLU A 26 0.53 9.28 13.61
CA GLU A 26 1.56 9.41 14.65
C GLU A 26 1.68 8.14 15.53
N ASP A 27 0.57 7.47 15.80
CA ASP A 27 0.52 6.20 16.53
C ASP A 27 0.92 4.99 15.68
N ARG A 28 1.21 5.23 14.39
CA ARG A 28 1.61 4.26 13.37
C ARG A 28 0.62 3.11 13.21
N LYS A 29 -0.66 3.40 13.29
CA LYS A 29 -1.74 2.40 13.16
C LYS A 29 -2.63 2.60 11.95
N THR A 30 -2.55 3.75 11.30
CA THR A 30 -3.37 4.09 10.14
C THR A 30 -2.51 4.54 8.98
N ILE A 31 -2.76 3.97 7.80
CA ILE A 31 -2.27 4.46 6.52
C ILE A 31 -3.43 5.04 5.73
N VAL A 32 -3.19 6.19 5.11
CA VAL A 32 -4.02 6.68 3.99
C VAL A 32 -3.12 6.84 2.78
N LEU A 33 -3.45 6.17 1.69
CA LEU A 33 -2.70 6.15 0.45
C LEU A 33 -3.58 6.65 -0.71
N HIS A 34 -3.10 7.64 -1.44
CA HIS A 34 -3.76 8.18 -2.62
C HIS A 34 -2.94 7.87 -3.87
N THR A 35 -3.60 7.36 -4.90
CA THR A 35 -2.98 7.03 -6.19
C THR A 35 -3.78 7.64 -7.34
N ASP A 36 -3.08 7.98 -8.42
CA ASP A 36 -3.67 8.54 -9.65
C ASP A 36 -4.30 7.48 -10.58
N GLY A 37 -4.62 6.32 -10.01
CA GLY A 37 -5.43 5.29 -10.62
C GLY A 37 -5.35 3.98 -9.85
N ALA A 38 -6.16 3.04 -10.29
CA ALA A 38 -6.12 1.68 -9.80
C ALA A 38 -6.68 0.73 -10.84
N THR A 39 -6.21 -0.51 -10.79
CA THR A 39 -6.75 -1.60 -11.61
C THR A 39 -7.40 -2.61 -10.68
N LEU A 40 -8.66 -2.96 -10.93
CA LEU A 40 -9.35 -4.07 -10.27
C LEU A 40 -9.45 -5.25 -11.24
N PHE A 41 -8.79 -6.35 -10.90
CA PHE A 41 -8.80 -7.58 -11.70
C PHE A 41 -10.05 -8.41 -11.36
N SER A 42 -11.16 -8.19 -12.06
CA SER A 42 -12.33 -9.06 -11.88
C SER A 42 -12.09 -10.46 -12.46
N MET A 43 -12.73 -11.49 -11.89
CA MET A 43 -12.73 -12.86 -12.43
C MET A 43 -13.33 -12.97 -13.85
N ARG A 44 -13.93 -11.88 -14.38
CA ARG A 44 -14.61 -11.85 -15.69
C ARG A 44 -13.70 -11.40 -16.85
N ALA A 45 -12.38 -11.37 -16.66
CA ALA A 45 -11.36 -11.03 -17.67
C ALA A 45 -11.37 -9.58 -18.18
N VAL A 46 -12.28 -8.72 -17.71
CA VAL A 46 -12.24 -7.28 -17.94
C VAL A 46 -11.54 -6.62 -16.74
N LYS A 47 -10.47 -5.86 -17.04
CA LYS A 47 -9.78 -5.00 -16.07
C LYS A 47 -10.61 -3.72 -15.93
N ASP A 48 -11.13 -3.46 -14.74
CA ASP A 48 -11.74 -2.16 -14.46
C ASP A 48 -10.62 -1.19 -14.06
N ILE A 49 -10.46 -0.13 -14.85
CA ILE A 49 -9.46 0.92 -14.66
C ILE A 49 -10.15 2.13 -14.04
N PHE A 50 -9.64 2.57 -12.91
CA PHE A 50 -10.09 3.74 -12.17
C PHE A 50 -9.04 4.84 -12.28
N ARG A 51 -9.49 6.09 -12.29
CA ARG A 51 -8.63 7.28 -12.38
C ARG A 51 -8.11 7.73 -11.02
N TYR A 52 -8.66 7.17 -9.96
CA TYR A 52 -8.28 7.49 -8.60
C TYR A 52 -8.56 6.32 -7.66
N CYS A 53 -7.65 6.14 -6.70
CA CYS A 53 -7.88 5.25 -5.57
C CYS A 53 -7.37 5.90 -4.27
N GLU A 54 -8.24 5.92 -3.27
CA GLU A 54 -7.90 6.15 -1.86
C GLU A 54 -7.95 4.80 -1.12
N LEU A 55 -6.83 4.38 -0.56
CA LEU A 55 -6.70 3.16 0.24
C LEU A 55 -6.41 3.54 1.70
N ILE A 56 -7.34 3.18 2.57
CA ILE A 56 -7.28 3.42 4.02
C ILE A 56 -7.10 2.06 4.70
N ILE A 57 -6.06 1.93 5.51
CA ILE A 57 -5.74 0.71 6.25
C ILE A 57 -5.58 1.06 7.73
N VAL A 58 -6.32 0.37 8.59
CA VAL A 58 -6.26 0.53 10.06
C VAL A 58 -5.81 -0.79 10.68
N SER A 59 -4.88 -0.73 11.63
CA SER A 59 -4.42 -1.86 12.42
C SER A 59 -4.40 -1.53 13.91
N THR A 60 -4.57 -2.56 14.74
CA THR A 60 -4.32 -2.45 16.18
C THR A 60 -2.83 -2.53 16.52
N ASN A 61 -2.05 -3.15 15.64
CA ASN A 61 -0.60 -3.31 15.75
C ASN A 61 0.12 -2.13 15.10
N GLU A 62 1.35 -1.88 15.56
CA GLU A 62 2.23 -0.91 14.90
C GLU A 62 2.54 -1.36 13.46
N ILE A 63 2.34 -0.44 12.51
CA ILE A 63 2.73 -0.57 11.11
C ILE A 63 4.24 -0.43 11.00
N LYS A 64 4.87 -1.45 10.42
CA LYS A 64 6.32 -1.54 10.30
C LYS A 64 6.77 -1.09 8.92
N ILE A 65 7.84 -0.31 8.89
CA ILE A 65 8.50 0.09 7.65
C ILE A 65 9.92 -0.48 7.68
N SER A 66 10.28 -1.16 6.61
CA SER A 66 11.59 -1.74 6.40
C SER A 66 12.17 -1.22 5.09
N ARG A 67 13.49 -1.04 5.04
CA ARG A 67 14.23 -0.60 3.85
C ARG A 67 15.26 -1.64 3.46
N TYR A 68 15.34 -1.92 2.17
CA TYR A 68 16.33 -2.84 1.63
C TYR A 68 17.59 -2.09 1.22
N TYR A 69 18.75 -2.56 1.70
CA TYR A 69 20.06 -2.04 1.36
C TYR A 69 20.74 -3.01 0.40
N HIS A 70 20.83 -2.63 -0.88
CA HIS A 70 21.33 -3.50 -1.94
C HIS A 70 22.79 -3.91 -1.72
N GLU A 71 23.65 -2.97 -1.32
CA GLU A 71 25.09 -3.22 -1.09
C GLU A 71 25.35 -4.26 0.01
N GLU A 72 24.43 -4.36 0.98
CA GLU A 72 24.54 -5.26 2.13
C GLU A 72 23.59 -6.46 2.02
N GLU A 73 22.83 -6.53 0.92
CA GLU A 73 21.79 -7.52 0.63
C GLU A 73 20.80 -7.77 1.79
N LYS A 74 20.48 -6.74 2.58
CA LYS A 74 19.71 -6.90 3.82
C LYS A 74 18.55 -5.93 3.97
N TRP A 75 17.55 -6.37 4.73
CA TRP A 75 16.47 -5.54 5.21
C TRP A 75 16.81 -4.92 6.57
N VAL A 76 16.65 -3.60 6.65
CA VAL A 76 16.73 -2.85 7.91
C VAL A 76 15.31 -2.46 8.32
N ASN A 77 14.91 -2.90 9.50
CA ASN A 77 13.56 -2.69 10.03
C ASN A 77 13.44 -1.38 10.81
N ASN A 78 12.20 -0.99 11.12
CA ASN A 78 11.84 0.15 11.96
C ASN A 78 12.37 1.49 11.44
N ILE A 79 12.27 1.69 10.13
CA ILE A 79 12.57 2.97 9.49
C ILE A 79 11.52 4.00 9.94
N VAL A 80 11.99 5.19 10.32
CA VAL A 80 11.16 6.30 10.79
C VAL A 80 11.21 7.45 9.79
N GLY A 81 10.09 8.14 9.60
CA GLY A 81 10.00 9.34 8.76
C GLY A 81 10.06 9.07 7.26
N GLU A 82 9.86 7.83 6.83
CA GLU A 82 9.87 7.44 5.43
C GLU A 82 8.52 6.86 5.04
N ILE A 83 8.06 7.16 3.83
CA ILE A 83 6.83 6.66 3.21
C ILE A 83 7.10 6.31 1.73
N LEU A 84 6.12 5.68 1.07
CA LEU A 84 6.22 5.30 -0.33
C LEU A 84 5.95 6.49 -1.28
N LYS A 85 6.76 6.59 -2.34
CA LYS A 85 6.57 7.46 -3.51
C LYS A 85 5.78 6.78 -4.62
N ASP A 86 5.87 5.46 -4.66
CA ASP A 86 5.15 4.59 -5.57
C ASP A 86 4.85 3.28 -4.86
N VAL A 87 3.86 2.55 -5.36
CA VAL A 87 3.55 1.19 -4.89
C VAL A 87 3.69 0.27 -6.07
N CYS A 88 4.83 -0.42 -6.18
CA CYS A 88 5.07 -1.44 -7.19
C CYS A 88 4.33 -2.75 -6.87
N GLU A 89 4.16 -3.09 -5.59
CA GLU A 89 3.45 -4.30 -5.16
C GLU A 89 2.46 -3.97 -4.05
N LEU A 90 1.22 -4.42 -4.23
CA LEU A 90 0.17 -4.47 -3.20
C LEU A 90 -0.20 -5.94 -3.00
N LEU A 91 0.11 -6.48 -1.82
CA LEU A 91 -0.22 -7.85 -1.45
C LEU A 91 -1.22 -7.79 -0.29
N ILE A 92 -2.43 -8.31 -0.50
CA ILE A 92 -3.49 -8.32 0.50
C ILE A 92 -3.87 -9.77 0.84
N ASP A 93 -3.56 -10.18 2.07
CA ASP A 93 -4.04 -11.44 2.63
C ASP A 93 -4.51 -11.25 4.08
N ASP A 94 -3.98 -12.01 5.04
CA ASP A 94 -4.14 -11.76 6.47
C ASP A 94 -3.23 -10.61 6.94
N ASP A 95 -2.04 -10.50 6.35
CA ASP A 95 -1.19 -9.30 6.42
C ASP A 95 -1.32 -8.50 5.11
N ILE A 96 -1.05 -7.20 5.17
CA ILE A 96 -0.91 -6.35 3.98
C ILE A 96 0.55 -5.91 3.83
N PHE A 97 1.04 -5.96 2.60
CA PHE A 97 2.33 -5.43 2.22
C PHE A 97 2.14 -4.40 1.10
N LEU A 98 2.69 -3.21 1.31
CA LEU A 98 2.92 -2.22 0.26
C LEU A 98 4.43 -2.19 0.02
N ARG A 99 4.86 -2.38 -1.22
CA ARG A 99 6.28 -2.27 -1.60
C ARG A 99 6.46 -1.37 -2.78
N GLY A 100 7.55 -0.64 -2.77
CA GLY A 100 7.90 0.34 -3.79
C GLY A 100 9.11 1.14 -3.37
N PHE A 101 9.28 2.32 -3.95
CA PHE A 101 10.38 3.21 -3.65
C PHE A 101 10.01 4.26 -2.61
N GLY A 102 10.96 4.56 -1.72
CA GLY A 102 10.81 5.60 -0.71
C GLY A 102 10.80 7.01 -1.27
N LEU A 103 9.97 7.86 -0.67
CA LEU A 103 9.83 9.26 -1.05
C LEU A 103 11.11 10.06 -0.90
N THR A 104 11.79 9.92 0.24
CA THR A 104 12.98 10.71 0.57
C THR A 104 14.24 10.08 0.02
N THR A 105 14.36 8.76 0.13
CA THR A 105 15.60 8.04 -0.19
C THR A 105 15.63 7.40 -1.57
N GLY A 106 14.48 7.18 -2.22
CA GLY A 106 14.40 6.41 -3.46
C GLY A 106 14.81 4.94 -3.31
N MET A 107 15.02 4.46 -2.08
CA MET A 107 15.39 3.08 -1.80
C MET A 107 14.14 2.20 -1.76
N TRP A 108 14.33 0.90 -2.01
CA TRP A 108 13.25 -0.07 -1.91
C TRP A 108 12.75 -0.18 -0.45
N LEU A 109 11.44 -0.02 -0.28
CA LEU A 109 10.75 -0.03 1.00
C LEU A 109 9.67 -1.09 1.02
N GLU A 110 9.45 -1.64 2.20
CA GLU A 110 8.30 -2.46 2.54
C GLU A 110 7.56 -1.84 3.71
N VAL A 111 6.26 -1.64 3.55
CA VAL A 111 5.34 -1.26 4.60
C VAL A 111 4.50 -2.48 4.93
N LYS A 112 4.74 -3.06 6.10
CA LYS A 112 4.04 -4.23 6.61
C LYS A 112 2.96 -3.82 7.60
N ILE A 113 1.73 -4.24 7.32
CA ILE A 113 0.58 -4.09 8.21
C ILE A 113 0.13 -5.49 8.64
N SER A 114 0.41 -5.85 9.89
CA SER A 114 0.04 -7.16 10.42
C SER A 114 -1.42 -7.17 10.86
N ASN A 115 -2.22 -8.11 10.34
CA ASN A 115 -3.63 -8.32 10.69
C ASN A 115 -4.42 -6.99 10.80
N PRO A 116 -4.60 -6.23 9.71
CA PRO A 116 -5.37 -5.00 9.74
C PRO A 116 -6.81 -5.26 10.18
N THR A 117 -7.35 -4.37 11.00
CA THR A 117 -8.73 -4.43 11.48
C THR A 117 -9.73 -3.86 10.48
N GLU A 118 -9.29 -2.89 9.68
CA GLU A 118 -10.11 -2.30 8.62
C GLU A 118 -9.26 -2.00 7.39
N VAL A 119 -9.81 -2.30 6.22
CA VAL A 119 -9.21 -2.01 4.92
C VAL A 119 -10.33 -1.49 4.02
N THR A 120 -10.20 -0.26 3.55
CA THR A 120 -11.19 0.39 2.68
C THR A 120 -10.47 0.94 1.46
N ALA A 121 -10.92 0.56 0.26
CA ALA A 121 -10.52 1.21 -0.98
C ALA A 121 -11.71 1.97 -1.56
N ILE A 122 -11.50 3.22 -1.96
CA ILE A 122 -12.49 4.09 -2.60
C ILE A 122 -12.02 4.39 -4.02
N LEU A 123 -12.78 3.92 -5.00
CA LEU A 123 -12.44 4.01 -6.43
C LEU A 123 -13.34 5.00 -7.18
N ASN A 124 -12.75 5.76 -8.12
CA ASN A 124 -13.43 6.69 -9.03
C ASN A 124 -12.76 6.75 -10.41
#